data_AF-A0A918XVT4-F1
#
_entry.id   AF-A0A918XVT4-F1
#
_cell.length_a   1.000
_cell.length_b   1.000
_cell.length_c   1.000
_cell.angle_alpha   90.00
_cell.angle_beta   90.00
_cell.angle_gamma   90.00
#
_symmetry.space_group_name_H-M   'P 1'
#
loop_
_entity.id
_entity.type
_entity.pdbx_description
1 polymer ?
#
loop_
_entity_poly.entity_id
_entity_poly.type
_entity_poly.pdbx_seq_one_letter_code
_entity_poly.pdbx_strand_id
1 'polypeptide(L)'
;MDPAAAFARAVQAGNWPAAERALGVLLGTDPGNPAVLYNRGLVLRRLGRLADAVAAHDAALARAPEHVNAMFERASCLLELGRPGEAEAGFGAYLERQPDDADARLNRAQARLRLGRPDDALADLDGLDETDPAVRLARAEALRDLRRLDEAEALLAPRPGDGPELRAAALKVTTQGAAGKVRLRPTSWVL
;
A
#
# COMPACT_ATOMS: atom_id res chain seq x y z
N MET A 1 -1.04 -7.09 -35.98
CA MET A 1 0.00 -7.10 -34.93
C MET A 1 -0.48 -7.99 -33.81
N ASP A 2 0.40 -8.83 -33.27
CA ASP A 2 0.09 -9.62 -32.08
C ASP A 2 -0.25 -8.68 -30.90
N PRO A 3 -1.47 -8.76 -30.33
CA PRO A 3 -1.88 -7.89 -29.23
C PRO A 3 -1.10 -8.17 -27.93
N ALA A 4 -0.57 -9.38 -27.73
CA ALA A 4 0.28 -9.67 -26.57
C ALA A 4 1.63 -8.95 -26.66
N ALA A 5 2.30 -9.01 -27.82
CA ALA A 5 3.51 -8.23 -28.08
C ALA A 5 3.26 -6.70 -28.06
N ALA A 6 2.07 -6.25 -28.44
CA ALA A 6 1.70 -4.84 -28.32
C ALA A 6 1.55 -4.41 -26.85
N PHE A 7 0.91 -5.24 -26.01
CA PHE A 7 0.79 -5.02 -24.58
C PHE A 7 2.17 -4.94 -23.91
N ALA A 8 3.05 -5.92 -24.13
CA ALA A 8 4.38 -5.95 -23.52
C ALA A 8 5.21 -4.69 -23.85
N ARG A 9 5.22 -4.26 -25.13
CA ARG A 9 5.91 -3.01 -25.54
C ARG A 9 5.30 -1.77 -24.90
N ALA A 10 3.97 -1.72 -24.78
CA ALA A 10 3.29 -0.60 -24.16
C ALA A 10 3.64 -0.48 -22.66
N VAL A 11 3.67 -1.60 -21.94
CA VAL A 11 4.10 -1.64 -20.54
C VAL A 11 5.56 -1.21 -20.40
N GLN A 12 6.46 -1.73 -21.23
CA GLN A 12 7.87 -1.37 -21.21
C GLN A 12 8.10 0.13 -21.48
N ALA A 13 7.29 0.72 -22.35
CA ALA A 13 7.35 2.14 -22.66
C ALA A 13 6.59 3.04 -21.65
N GLY A 14 5.96 2.47 -20.61
CA GLY A 14 5.11 3.21 -19.68
C GLY A 14 3.85 3.81 -20.34
N ASN A 15 3.48 3.35 -21.54
CA ASN A 15 2.34 3.82 -22.29
C ASN A 15 1.07 3.07 -21.88
N TRP A 16 0.54 3.41 -20.71
CA TRP A 16 -0.63 2.75 -20.12
C TRP A 16 -1.90 2.82 -20.99
N PRO A 17 -2.20 3.93 -21.70
CA PRO A 17 -3.32 3.94 -22.65
C PRO A 17 -3.16 2.95 -23.81
N ALA A 18 -1.94 2.74 -24.31
CA ALA A 18 -1.68 1.72 -25.34
C ALA A 18 -1.79 0.30 -24.75
N ALA A 19 -1.35 0.10 -23.52
CA ALA A 19 -1.51 -1.17 -22.81
C ALA A 19 -2.99 -1.52 -22.62
N GLU A 20 -3.82 -0.56 -22.22
CA GLU A 20 -5.28 -0.77 -22.08
C GLU A 20 -5.92 -1.17 -23.41
N ARG A 21 -5.56 -0.50 -24.53
CA ARG A 21 -6.07 -0.86 -25.86
C ARG A 21 -5.67 -2.29 -26.26
N ALA A 22 -4.43 -2.68 -26.02
CA ALA A 22 -3.96 -4.03 -26.32
C ALA A 22 -4.70 -5.09 -25.50
N LEU A 23 -4.93 -4.83 -24.21
CA LEU A 23 -5.74 -5.70 -23.35
C LEU A 23 -7.20 -5.78 -23.82
N GLY A 24 -7.77 -4.69 -24.33
CA GLY A 24 -9.11 -4.69 -24.92
C GLY A 24 -9.24 -5.66 -26.11
N VAL A 25 -8.21 -5.74 -26.96
CA VAL A 25 -8.17 -6.70 -28.08
C VAL A 25 -8.06 -8.14 -27.57
N LEU A 26 -7.21 -8.38 -26.57
CA LEU A 26 -7.06 -9.71 -25.96
C LEU A 26 -8.37 -10.19 -25.33
N LEU A 27 -9.05 -9.33 -24.57
CA LEU A 27 -10.35 -9.64 -23.97
C LEU A 27 -11.47 -9.81 -25.01
N GLY A 28 -11.38 -9.16 -26.17
CA GLY A 28 -12.30 -9.41 -27.27
C GLY A 28 -12.18 -10.84 -27.84
N THR A 29 -11.01 -11.47 -27.68
CA THR A 29 -10.76 -12.85 -28.13
C THR A 29 -11.12 -13.88 -27.06
N ASP A 30 -10.75 -13.61 -25.80
CA ASP A 30 -11.10 -14.43 -24.64
C ASP A 30 -11.49 -13.51 -23.46
N PRO A 31 -12.79 -13.18 -23.31
CA PRO A 31 -13.28 -12.28 -22.28
C PRO A 31 -13.09 -12.83 -20.85
N GLY A 32 -12.91 -14.14 -20.70
CA GLY A 32 -12.82 -14.82 -19.42
C GLY A 32 -11.38 -15.05 -18.94
N ASN A 33 -10.37 -14.61 -19.70
CA ASN A 33 -8.99 -14.91 -19.39
C ASN A 33 -8.53 -14.24 -18.07
N PRO A 34 -8.28 -15.00 -16.99
CA PRO A 34 -7.97 -14.41 -15.69
C PRO A 34 -6.67 -13.61 -15.70
N ALA A 35 -5.66 -14.01 -16.50
CA ALA A 35 -4.39 -13.30 -16.58
C ALA A 35 -4.54 -11.94 -17.29
N VAL A 36 -5.37 -11.87 -18.35
CA VAL A 36 -5.64 -10.61 -19.06
C VAL A 36 -6.49 -9.68 -18.18
N LEU A 37 -7.48 -10.20 -17.45
CA LEU A 37 -8.29 -9.44 -16.49
C LEU A 37 -7.43 -8.90 -15.33
N TYR A 38 -6.52 -9.71 -14.80
CA TYR A 38 -5.55 -9.28 -13.80
C TYR A 38 -4.67 -8.13 -14.31
N ASN A 39 -4.08 -8.28 -15.50
CA ASN A 39 -3.26 -7.24 -16.12
C ASN A 39 -4.06 -5.96 -16.42
N ARG A 40 -5.35 -6.09 -16.74
CA ARG A 40 -6.26 -4.94 -16.87
C ARG A 40 -6.40 -4.20 -15.56
N GLY A 41 -6.55 -4.89 -14.44
CA GLY A 41 -6.56 -4.27 -13.11
C GLY A 41 -5.29 -3.46 -12.83
N LEU A 42 -4.12 -4.04 -13.11
CA LEU A 42 -2.83 -3.33 -12.96
C LEU A 42 -2.75 -2.07 -13.82
N VAL A 43 -3.12 -2.14 -15.09
CA VAL A 43 -3.09 -0.97 -16.00
C VAL A 43 -4.07 0.10 -15.54
N LEU A 44 -5.27 -0.28 -15.10
CA LEU A 44 -6.27 0.66 -14.61
C LEU A 44 -5.83 1.38 -13.34
N ARG A 45 -5.17 0.66 -12.41
CA ARG A 45 -4.54 1.26 -11.22
C ARG A 45 -3.50 2.30 -11.63
N ARG A 46 -2.62 1.98 -12.59
CA ARG A 46 -1.61 2.93 -13.12
C ARG A 46 -2.22 4.15 -13.81
N LEU A 47 -3.41 4.02 -14.37
CA LEU A 47 -4.19 5.11 -14.95
C LEU A 47 -5.00 5.92 -13.91
N GLY A 48 -4.89 5.58 -12.61
CA GLY A 48 -5.66 6.22 -11.54
C GLY A 48 -7.13 5.80 -11.48
N ARG A 49 -7.54 4.80 -12.27
CA ARG A 49 -8.93 4.30 -12.34
C ARG A 49 -9.13 3.16 -11.36
N LEU A 50 -8.97 3.45 -10.08
CA LEU A 50 -8.93 2.45 -9.01
C LEU A 50 -10.22 1.62 -8.89
N ALA A 51 -11.40 2.23 -9.05
CA ALA A 51 -12.67 1.50 -8.99
C ALA A 51 -12.78 0.46 -10.14
N ASP A 52 -12.36 0.84 -11.34
CA ASP A 52 -12.32 -0.08 -12.48
C ASP A 52 -11.26 -1.17 -12.29
N ALA A 53 -10.14 -0.84 -11.62
CA ALA A 53 -9.10 -1.82 -11.28
C ALA A 53 -9.63 -2.90 -10.33
N VAL A 54 -10.36 -2.51 -9.28
CA VAL A 54 -11.05 -3.45 -8.37
C VAL A 54 -11.99 -4.36 -9.16
N ALA A 55 -12.82 -3.80 -10.04
CA ALA A 55 -13.76 -4.58 -10.86
C ALA A 55 -13.04 -5.57 -11.80
N ALA A 56 -11.89 -5.19 -12.36
CA ALA A 56 -11.09 -6.10 -13.19
C ALA A 56 -10.45 -7.23 -12.36
N HIS A 57 -9.97 -6.95 -11.16
CA HIS A 57 -9.46 -7.98 -10.24
C HIS A 57 -10.58 -8.90 -9.73
N ASP A 58 -11.77 -8.36 -9.44
CA ASP A 58 -12.97 -9.16 -9.12
C ASP A 58 -13.33 -10.12 -10.26
N ALA A 59 -13.30 -9.63 -11.50
CA ALA A 59 -13.54 -10.47 -12.67
C ALA A 59 -12.47 -11.56 -12.83
N ALA A 60 -11.19 -11.25 -12.55
CA ALA A 60 -10.12 -12.24 -12.57
C ALA A 60 -10.34 -13.32 -11.49
N LEU A 61 -10.70 -12.92 -10.26
CA LEU A 61 -10.96 -13.83 -9.15
C LEU A 61 -12.23 -14.67 -9.34
N ALA A 62 -13.24 -14.14 -10.02
CA ALA A 62 -14.42 -14.93 -10.40
C ALA A 62 -14.08 -16.07 -11.38
N ARG A 63 -12.99 -15.94 -12.15
CA ARG A 63 -12.50 -16.96 -13.10
C ARG A 63 -11.45 -17.87 -12.49
N ALA A 64 -10.62 -17.32 -11.60
CA ALA A 64 -9.56 -18.03 -10.90
C ALA A 64 -9.56 -17.59 -9.42
N PRO A 65 -10.39 -18.21 -8.56
CA PRO A 65 -10.50 -17.81 -7.15
C PRO A 65 -9.19 -17.91 -6.36
N GLU A 66 -8.29 -18.80 -6.76
CA GLU A 66 -6.98 -18.99 -6.12
C GLU A 66 -5.87 -18.09 -6.71
N HIS A 67 -6.22 -17.06 -7.50
CA HIS A 67 -5.23 -16.14 -8.06
C HIS A 67 -4.72 -15.18 -6.98
N VAL A 68 -3.74 -15.63 -6.20
CA VAL A 68 -3.15 -14.93 -5.04
C VAL A 68 -2.74 -13.48 -5.36
N ASN A 69 -2.06 -13.22 -6.48
CA ASN A 69 -1.68 -11.85 -6.86
C ASN A 69 -2.89 -10.93 -7.10
N ALA A 70 -4.00 -11.44 -7.62
CA ALA A 70 -5.21 -10.65 -7.85
C ALA A 70 -5.91 -10.31 -6.53
N MET A 71 -5.83 -11.18 -5.52
CA MET A 71 -6.32 -10.88 -4.16
C MET A 71 -5.56 -9.71 -3.55
N PHE A 72 -4.23 -9.73 -3.61
CA PHE A 72 -3.38 -8.68 -3.09
C PHE A 72 -3.63 -7.33 -3.78
N GLU A 73 -3.64 -7.32 -5.11
CA GLU A 73 -3.81 -6.09 -5.90
C GLU A 73 -5.21 -5.50 -5.73
N ARG A 74 -6.24 -6.34 -5.60
CA ARG A 74 -7.60 -5.92 -5.26
C ARG A 74 -7.63 -5.22 -3.89
N ALA A 75 -7.07 -5.84 -2.86
CA ALA A 75 -7.03 -5.27 -1.52
C ALA A 75 -6.24 -3.95 -1.48
N SER A 76 -5.13 -3.88 -2.22
CA SER A 76 -4.35 -2.64 -2.39
C SER A 76 -5.15 -1.52 -3.05
N CYS A 77 -5.85 -1.82 -4.15
CA CYS A 77 -6.74 -0.84 -4.80
C CYS A 77 -7.85 -0.35 -3.86
N LEU A 78 -8.42 -1.23 -3.04
CA LEU A 78 -9.44 -0.88 -2.05
C LEU A 78 -8.88 0.05 -0.96
N LEU A 79 -7.65 -0.19 -0.51
CA LEU A 79 -6.98 0.69 0.44
C LEU A 79 -6.75 2.07 -0.18
N GLU A 80 -6.25 2.15 -1.42
CA GLU A 80 -6.06 3.42 -2.14
C GLU A 80 -7.37 4.18 -2.38
N LEU A 81 -8.48 3.48 -2.61
CA LEU A 81 -9.83 4.05 -2.72
C LEU A 81 -10.39 4.59 -1.41
N GLY A 82 -9.70 4.40 -0.27
CA GLY A 82 -10.23 4.78 1.03
C GLY A 82 -11.32 3.85 1.55
N ARG A 83 -11.28 2.56 1.17
CA ARG A 83 -12.16 1.50 1.68
C ARG A 83 -11.38 0.55 2.60
N PRO A 84 -10.87 1.02 3.76
CA PRO A 84 -9.92 0.27 4.57
C PRO A 84 -10.51 -1.00 5.18
N GLY A 85 -11.81 -1.06 5.50
CA GLY A 85 -12.44 -2.28 6.04
C GLY A 85 -12.43 -3.45 5.05
N GLU A 86 -12.68 -3.17 3.77
CA GLU A 86 -12.64 -4.19 2.72
C GLU A 86 -11.19 -4.57 2.35
N ALA A 87 -10.27 -3.61 2.41
CA ALA A 87 -8.85 -3.87 2.25
C ALA A 87 -8.32 -4.78 3.38
N GLU A 88 -8.68 -4.51 4.64
CA GLU A 88 -8.29 -5.35 5.78
C GLU A 88 -8.76 -6.80 5.60
N ALA A 89 -10.03 -6.99 5.25
CA ALA A 89 -10.59 -8.31 4.98
C ALA A 89 -9.87 -9.01 3.81
N GLY A 90 -9.59 -8.27 2.74
CA GLY A 90 -8.86 -8.78 1.57
C GLY A 90 -7.42 -9.21 1.90
N PHE A 91 -6.66 -8.38 2.60
CA PHE A 91 -5.32 -8.73 3.05
C PHE A 91 -5.34 -9.87 4.08
N GLY A 92 -6.36 -9.96 4.93
CA GLY A 92 -6.58 -11.10 5.82
C GLY A 92 -6.69 -12.42 5.05
N ALA A 93 -7.59 -12.50 4.07
CA ALA A 93 -7.77 -13.69 3.25
C ALA A 93 -6.54 -14.03 2.39
N TYR A 94 -5.75 -13.03 1.99
CA TYR A 94 -4.47 -13.24 1.33
C TYR A 94 -3.43 -13.86 2.28
N LEU A 95 -3.30 -13.32 3.49
CA LEU A 95 -2.33 -13.76 4.50
C LEU A 95 -2.63 -15.16 5.04
N GLU A 96 -3.88 -15.64 4.97
CA GLU A 96 -4.20 -17.06 5.23
C GLU A 96 -3.45 -18.01 4.28
N ARG A 97 -3.11 -17.55 3.08
CA ARG A 97 -2.36 -18.31 2.07
C ARG A 97 -0.86 -17.99 2.08
N GLN A 98 -0.51 -16.75 2.41
CA GLN A 98 0.86 -16.22 2.41
C GLN A 98 1.17 -15.54 3.76
N PRO A 99 1.30 -16.30 4.86
CA PRO A 99 1.33 -15.74 6.22
C PRO A 99 2.53 -14.82 6.50
N ASP A 100 3.65 -15.04 5.80
CA ASP A 100 4.91 -14.33 6.04
C ASP A 100 5.15 -13.15 5.09
N ASP A 101 4.15 -12.79 4.27
CA ASP A 101 4.26 -11.68 3.33
C ASP A 101 4.28 -10.33 4.06
N ALA A 102 5.47 -9.72 4.14
CA ALA A 102 5.70 -8.47 4.85
C ALA A 102 4.89 -7.30 4.26
N ASP A 103 4.74 -7.22 2.93
CA ASP A 103 4.01 -6.14 2.26
C ASP A 103 2.51 -6.22 2.57
N ALA A 104 1.94 -7.44 2.56
CA ALA A 104 0.54 -7.64 2.91
C ALA A 104 0.27 -7.32 4.39
N ARG A 105 1.20 -7.70 5.29
CA ARG A 105 1.12 -7.34 6.72
C ARG A 105 1.19 -5.83 6.92
N LEU A 106 2.13 -5.14 6.26
CA LEU A 106 2.26 -3.69 6.29
C LEU A 106 1.00 -2.98 5.75
N ASN A 107 0.44 -3.44 4.64
CA ASN A 107 -0.77 -2.85 4.07
C ASN A 107 -2.02 -3.11 4.92
N ARG A 108 -2.13 -4.27 5.57
CA ARG A 108 -3.20 -4.54 6.54
C ARG A 108 -3.06 -3.67 7.79
N ALA A 109 -1.84 -3.45 8.27
CA ALA A 109 -1.58 -2.50 9.36
C ALA A 109 -2.03 -1.08 8.99
N GLN A 110 -1.72 -0.61 7.78
CA GLN A 110 -2.21 0.69 7.30
C GLN A 110 -3.74 0.76 7.21
N ALA A 111 -4.40 -0.32 6.75
CA ALA A 111 -5.86 -0.40 6.76
C ALA A 111 -6.44 -0.27 8.17
N ARG A 112 -5.84 -0.98 9.15
CA ARG A 112 -6.23 -0.94 10.57
C ARG A 112 -5.99 0.42 11.22
N LEU A 113 -4.91 1.12 10.88
CA LEU A 113 -4.68 2.50 11.32
C LEU A 113 -5.79 3.43 10.83
N ARG A 114 -6.18 3.34 9.55
CA ARG A 114 -7.31 4.12 9.02
C ARG A 114 -8.66 3.78 9.64
N LEU A 115 -8.78 2.61 10.26
CA LEU A 115 -9.95 2.17 11.02
C LEU A 115 -9.86 2.53 12.52
N GLY A 116 -8.78 3.18 12.96
CA GLY A 116 -8.58 3.53 14.37
C GLY A 116 -8.25 2.32 15.27
N ARG A 117 -7.61 1.30 14.71
CA ARG A 117 -7.20 0.05 15.40
C ARG A 117 -5.67 -0.07 15.50
N PRO A 118 -4.99 0.82 16.25
CA PRO A 118 -3.54 0.87 16.29
C PRO A 118 -2.89 -0.34 16.98
N ASP A 119 -3.52 -0.97 17.96
CA ASP A 119 -2.98 -2.20 18.59
C ASP A 119 -2.90 -3.36 17.58
N ASP A 120 -3.94 -3.55 16.78
CA ASP A 120 -3.97 -4.57 15.73
C ASP A 120 -2.98 -4.27 14.60
N ALA A 121 -2.71 -2.99 14.34
CA ALA A 121 -1.67 -2.57 13.40
C ALA A 121 -0.27 -2.89 13.93
N LEU A 122 -0.01 -2.64 15.22
CA LEU A 122 1.27 -3.01 15.86
C LEU A 122 1.51 -4.52 15.80
N ALA A 123 0.47 -5.33 16.01
CA ALA A 123 0.57 -6.79 15.89
C ALA A 123 0.97 -7.23 14.47
N ASP A 124 0.39 -6.61 13.44
CA ASP A 124 0.77 -6.90 12.05
C ASP A 124 2.22 -6.51 11.74
N LEU A 125 2.70 -5.42 12.33
CA LEU A 125 4.05 -4.89 12.13
C LEU A 125 5.11 -5.59 12.98
N ASP A 126 4.73 -6.50 13.88
CA ASP A 126 5.68 -7.17 14.77
C ASP A 126 6.69 -8.04 13.99
N GLY A 127 7.97 -7.94 14.32
CA GLY A 127 9.03 -8.66 13.61
C GLY A 127 9.27 -8.26 12.14
N LEU A 128 8.57 -7.25 11.59
CA LEU A 128 8.93 -6.67 10.28
C LEU A 128 10.20 -5.84 10.40
N ASP A 129 10.95 -5.75 9.30
CA ASP A 129 12.24 -5.05 9.26
C ASP A 129 12.06 -3.53 9.40
N GLU A 130 12.57 -2.97 10.50
CA GLU A 130 12.57 -1.53 10.74
C GLU A 130 13.60 -0.76 9.90
N THR A 131 14.40 -1.41 9.05
CA THR A 131 15.16 -0.67 8.04
C THR A 131 14.25 -0.13 6.94
N ASP A 132 13.07 -0.74 6.72
CA ASP A 132 12.04 -0.22 5.84
C ASP A 132 11.38 1.05 6.47
N PRO A 133 11.52 2.22 5.82
CA PRO A 133 10.87 3.44 6.28
C PRO A 133 9.35 3.33 6.41
N ALA A 134 8.69 2.53 5.58
CA ALA A 134 7.24 2.38 5.60
C ALA A 134 6.78 1.61 6.86
N VAL A 135 7.52 0.57 7.26
CA VAL A 135 7.30 -0.15 8.51
C VAL A 135 7.47 0.78 9.71
N ARG A 136 8.57 1.54 9.75
CA ARG A 136 8.81 2.54 10.81
C ARG A 136 7.71 3.57 10.90
N LEU A 137 7.26 4.10 9.77
CA LEU A 137 6.21 5.12 9.72
C LEU A 137 4.87 4.58 10.24
N ALA A 138 4.45 3.40 9.77
CA ALA A 138 3.21 2.79 10.21
C ALA A 138 3.25 2.49 11.73
N ARG A 139 4.38 1.97 12.25
CA ARG A 139 4.54 1.69 13.68
C ARG A 139 4.55 2.97 14.50
N ALA A 140 5.20 4.04 14.05
CA ALA A 140 5.20 5.34 14.73
C ALA A 140 3.80 5.98 14.73
N GLU A 141 3.04 5.85 13.65
CA GLU A 141 1.65 6.31 13.59
C GLU A 141 0.76 5.55 14.59
N ALA A 142 0.91 4.23 14.68
CA ALA A 142 0.21 3.40 15.66
C ALA A 142 0.54 3.82 17.10
N LEU A 143 1.83 3.99 17.42
CA LEU A 143 2.29 4.42 18.74
C LEU A 143 1.78 5.82 19.10
N ARG A 144 1.72 6.73 18.12
CA ARG A 144 1.14 8.07 18.30
C ARG A 144 -0.33 8.01 18.65
N ASP A 145 -1.13 7.21 17.93
CA ASP A 145 -2.57 7.04 18.20
C ASP A 145 -2.81 6.42 19.59
N LEU A 146 -1.87 5.58 20.06
CA LEU A 146 -1.83 5.04 21.41
C LEU A 146 -1.23 5.97 22.47
N ARG A 147 -0.86 7.20 22.10
CA ARG A 147 -0.24 8.21 22.99
C ARG A 147 1.14 7.80 23.56
N ARG A 148 1.80 6.82 22.95
CA ARG A 148 3.17 6.36 23.25
C ARG A 148 4.19 7.20 22.47
N LEU A 149 4.18 8.51 22.72
CA LEU A 149 4.88 9.50 21.89
C LEU A 149 6.40 9.34 21.92
N ASP A 150 6.98 8.99 23.07
CA ASP A 150 8.44 8.81 23.21
C ASP A 150 8.95 7.65 22.34
N GLU A 151 8.18 6.56 22.27
CA GLU A 151 8.50 5.40 21.44
C GLU A 151 8.32 5.71 19.95
N ALA A 152 7.28 6.47 19.59
CA ALA A 152 7.08 6.94 18.22
C ALA A 152 8.23 7.84 17.75
N GLU A 153 8.70 8.76 18.60
CA GLU A 153 9.82 9.66 18.29
C GLU A 153 11.13 8.89 18.16
N ALA A 154 11.41 7.94 19.06
CA ALA A 154 12.61 7.10 19.00
C ALA A 154 12.69 6.32 17.68
N LEU A 155 11.56 5.82 17.18
CA LEU A 155 11.50 5.07 15.93
C LEU A 155 11.77 5.95 14.69
N LEU A 156 11.40 7.23 14.78
CA LEU A 156 11.54 8.22 13.71
C LEU A 156 12.86 9.01 13.77
N ALA A 157 13.70 8.77 14.78
CA ALA A 157 15.02 9.35 14.85
C ALA A 157 15.81 9.07 13.55
N PRO A 158 16.52 10.07 13.01
CA PRO A 158 17.21 9.94 11.73
C PRO A 158 18.33 8.90 11.82
N ARG A 159 18.31 7.94 10.90
CA ARG A 159 19.34 6.90 10.72
C ARG A 159 20.19 7.21 9.48
N PRO A 160 21.46 6.74 9.41
CA PRO A 160 22.26 6.83 8.19
C PRO A 160 21.53 6.16 7.02
N GLY A 161 21.43 6.85 5.89
CA GLY A 161 20.69 6.37 4.72
C GLY A 161 19.21 6.79 4.66
N ASP A 162 18.65 7.37 5.73
CA ASP A 162 17.28 7.88 5.70
C ASP A 162 17.14 9.05 4.70
N GLY A 163 16.22 8.90 3.76
CA GLY A 163 15.86 9.93 2.80
C GLY A 163 15.14 11.13 3.43
N PRO A 164 15.08 12.28 2.75
CA PRO A 164 14.40 13.48 3.25
C PRO A 164 12.89 13.28 3.49
N GLU A 165 12.27 12.38 2.74
CA GLU A 165 10.87 11.96 2.83
C GLU A 165 10.50 11.48 4.25
N LEU A 166 11.35 10.61 4.82
CA LEU A 166 11.12 10.03 6.14
C LEU A 166 11.18 11.10 7.24
N ARG A 167 12.06 12.09 7.09
CA ARG A 167 12.19 13.22 8.02
C ARG A 167 10.95 14.12 8.01
N ALA A 168 10.38 14.35 6.82
CA ALA A 168 9.15 15.13 6.68
C ALA A 168 7.94 14.39 7.27
N ALA A 169 7.83 13.09 7.01
CA ALA A 169 6.78 12.26 7.57
C ALA A 169 6.91 12.13 9.10
N ALA A 170 8.14 12.02 9.63
CA ALA A 170 8.43 12.05 11.06
C ALA A 170 7.94 13.34 11.74
N LEU A 171 8.13 14.49 11.09
CA LEU A 171 7.66 15.78 11.60
C LEU A 171 6.12 15.81 11.68
N LYS A 172 5.40 15.23 10.72
CA LYS A 172 3.93 15.18 10.75
C LYS A 172 3.41 14.32 11.91
N VAL A 173 4.00 13.14 12.11
CA VAL A 173 3.64 12.22 13.21
C VAL A 173 3.90 12.90 14.57
N THR A 174 5.05 13.54 14.75
CA THR A 174 5.41 14.17 16.03
C THR A 174 4.66 15.47 16.30
N THR A 175 4.41 16.31 15.28
CA THR A 175 3.71 17.61 15.47
C THR A 175 2.19 17.48 15.63
N GLN A 176 1.54 16.52 14.98
CA GLN A 176 0.11 16.26 15.20
C GLN A 176 -0.18 15.67 16.59
N GLY A 177 0.79 15.00 17.22
CA GLY A 177 0.72 14.59 18.62
C GLY A 177 1.01 15.72 19.63
N ALA A 178 1.64 16.79 19.18
CA ALA A 178 2.17 17.85 20.03
C ALA A 178 1.25 19.07 20.21
N ALA A 179 -0.05 18.96 19.92
CA ALA A 179 -1.07 19.97 20.23
C ALA A 179 -1.19 20.31 21.74
N GLY A 180 -0.28 19.82 22.59
CA GLY A 180 -0.15 20.23 23.99
C GLY A 180 1.27 20.48 24.51
N LYS A 181 2.37 20.11 23.82
CA LYS A 181 3.74 20.23 24.39
C LYS A 181 4.86 20.29 23.34
N VAL A 182 4.88 21.26 22.42
CA VAL A 182 6.17 21.65 21.81
C VAL A 182 6.79 22.75 22.67
N ARG A 183 7.65 22.35 23.63
CA ARG A 183 8.55 23.31 24.27
C ARG A 183 9.80 23.38 23.39
N LEU A 184 9.79 24.30 22.43
CA LEU A 184 10.99 24.64 21.65
C LEU A 184 12.08 25.05 22.65
N ARG A 185 13.15 24.26 22.76
CA ARG A 185 14.37 24.76 23.41
C ARG A 185 15.02 25.72 22.42
N PRO A 186 15.22 27.00 22.79
CA PRO A 186 15.95 27.92 21.93
C PRO A 186 17.38 27.40 21.82
N THR A 187 17.83 27.10 20.61
CA THR A 187 19.23 26.83 20.31
C THR A 187 20.03 28.05 20.75
N SER A 188 20.97 27.85 21.67
CA SER A 188 21.90 28.86 22.12
C SER A 188 22.72 29.37 20.92
N TRP A 189 22.57 30.66 20.61
CA TRP A 189 23.51 31.38 19.76
C TRP A 189 24.84 31.47 20.50
N VAL A 190 25.88 30.84 19.95
CA VAL A 190 27.26 31.15 20.32
C VAL A 190 27.64 32.37 19.48
N LEU A 191 27.98 33.45 20.18
CA LEU A 191 28.49 34.72 19.63
C LEU A 191 29.81 34.53 18.88
#